data_AF-A0A3D2UY38-F1
#
_entry.id   AF-A0A3D2UY38-F1
#
_cell.length_a   1.000
_cell.length_b   1.000
_cell.length_c   1.000
_cell.angle_alpha   90.00
_cell.angle_beta   90.00
_cell.angle_gamma   90.00
#
_symmetry.space_group_name_H-M   'P 1'
#
loop_
_entity.id
_entity.type
_entity.pdbx_description
1 polymer ?
#
loop_
_entity_poly.entity_id
_entity_poly.type
_entity_poly.pdbx_seq_one_letter_code
_entity_poly.pdbx_strand_id
1 'polypeptide(L)' 'MTKDELINAVIKSCKNDGLTKRLTGDVIDAAFDTISKAIKKEKRFAYPSFGTFTVR' A
#
# COMPACT_ATOMS: atom_id res chain seq x y z
N MET A 1 -6.36 12.40 1.95
CA MET A 1 -5.55 11.44 1.18
C MET A 1 -6.48 10.45 0.51
N THR A 2 -6.81 10.69 -0.75
CA THR A 2 -7.49 9.74 -1.64
C THR A 2 -6.47 8.77 -2.24
N LYS A 3 -6.94 7.71 -2.92
CA LYS A 3 -6.06 6.77 -3.64
C LYS A 3 -5.15 7.48 -4.64
N ASP A 4 -5.70 8.42 -5.42
CA ASP A 4 -4.93 9.21 -6.38
C ASP A 4 -3.89 10.11 -5.71
N GLU A 5 -4.23 10.73 -4.57
CA GLU A 5 -3.29 11.54 -3.79
C GLU A 5 -2.14 10.68 -3.25
N LEU A 6 -2.43 9.46 -2.77
CA LEU A 6 -1.41 8.51 -2.31
C LEU A 6 -0.48 8.08 -3.46
N ILE A 7 -1.03 7.70 -4.62
CA ILE A 7 -0.24 7.29 -5.79
C ILE A 7 0.73 8.42 -6.19
N ASN A 8 0.23 9.65 -6.28
CA ASN A 8 1.05 10.81 -6.64
C ASN A 8 2.11 11.10 -5.57
N ALA A 9 1.80 10.93 -4.28
CA ALA A 9 2.77 11.11 -3.19
C ALA A 9 3.88 10.05 -3.22
N VAL A 10 3.53 8.78 -3.50
CA VAL A 10 4.51 7.68 -3.62
C VAL A 10 5.44 7.91 -4.80
N ILE A 11 4.92 8.31 -5.97
CA ILE A 11 5.76 8.63 -7.14
C ILE A 11 6.73 9.77 -6.81
N LYS A 12 6.27 10.84 -6.13
CA LYS A 12 7.13 11.95 -5.71
C LYS A 12 8.20 11.53 -4.68
N SER A 13 7.87 10.59 -3.80
CA SER A 13 8.79 10.10 -2.78
C SER A 13 9.83 9.13 -3.34
N CYS A 14 9.46 8.36 -4.37
CA CYS A 14 10.37 7.49 -5.09
C CYS A 14 11.23 8.33 -6.05
N LYS A 15 12.54 8.41 -5.78
CA LYS A 15 13.52 9.15 -6.60
C LYS A 15 13.82 8.50 -7.97
N ASN A 16 12.92 7.66 -8.50
CA ASN A 16 13.22 6.78 -9.62
C ASN A 16 12.34 7.12 -10.84
N ASP A 17 12.99 7.43 -11.95
CA ASP A 17 12.35 7.93 -13.19
C ASP A 17 11.48 6.88 -13.91
N GLY A 18 11.45 5.63 -13.43
CA GLY A 18 10.68 4.54 -14.03
C GLY A 18 9.25 4.34 -13.49
N LEU A 19 8.85 5.03 -12.42
CA LEU A 19 7.53 4.84 -11.81
C LEU A 19 6.45 5.67 -12.52
N THR A 20 5.67 5.00 -13.36
CA THR A 20 4.48 5.62 -13.98
C THR A 20 3.28 5.60 -13.03
N LYS A 21 2.35 6.53 -13.19
CA LYS A 21 1.10 6.58 -12.40
C LYS A 21 0.33 5.26 -12.44
N ARG A 22 0.31 4.61 -13.61
CA ARG A 22 -0.35 3.31 -13.81
C ARG A 22 0.32 2.22 -12.98
N LEU A 23 1.63 2.04 -13.13
CA LEU A 23 2.38 1.01 -12.42
C LEU A 23 2.32 1.21 -10.91
N THR A 24 2.46 2.45 -10.43
CA THR A 24 2.32 2.74 -9.00
C THR A 24 0.91 2.41 -8.49
N GLY A 25 -0.13 2.71 -9.27
CA GLY A 25 -1.50 2.33 -8.94
C GLY A 25 -1.66 0.82 -8.79
N ASP A 26 -1.17 0.05 -9.78
CA ASP A 26 -1.23 -1.42 -9.78
C ASP A 26 -0.50 -2.01 -8.55
N VAL A 27 0.69 -1.47 -8.21
CA VAL A 27 1.47 -1.90 -7.04
C VAL A 27 0.74 -1.61 -5.74
N ILE A 28 0.17 -0.41 -5.58
CA ILE A 28 -0.56 -0.03 -4.37
C ILE A 28 -1.82 -0.90 -4.22
N ASP A 29 -2.57 -1.12 -5.28
CA ASP A 29 -3.75 -1.99 -5.24
C ASP A 29 -3.38 -3.42 -4.84
N ALA A 30 -2.34 -4.00 -5.44
CA ALA A 30 -1.87 -5.34 -5.11
C ALA A 30 -1.38 -5.43 -3.64
N ALA A 31 -0.71 -4.40 -3.14
CA ALA A 31 -0.27 -4.34 -1.75
C ALA A 31 -1.45 -4.33 -0.77
N PHE A 32 -2.43 -3.44 -0.98
CA PHE A 32 -3.62 -3.38 -0.11
C PHE A 32 -4.49 -4.63 -0.19
N ASP A 33 -4.64 -5.23 -1.37
CA ASP A 33 -5.37 -6.50 -1.51
C ASP A 33 -4.69 -7.64 -0.73
N THR A 34 -3.35 -7.74 -0.85
CA THR A 34 -2.58 -8.75 -0.11
C THR A 34 -2.66 -8.54 1.40
N ILE A 35 -2.52 -7.30 1.87
CA ILE A 35 -2.67 -6.94 3.29
C ILE A 35 -4.09 -7.26 3.77
N SER A 36 -5.12 -6.94 2.99
CA SER A 36 -6.51 -7.26 3.33
C SER A 36 -6.73 -8.77 3.49
N LYS A 37 -6.18 -9.58 2.57
CA LYS A 37 -6.22 -11.04 2.66
C LYS A 37 -5.50 -11.57 3.89
N ALA A 38 -4.31 -11.04 4.21
CA ALA A 38 -3.56 -11.41 5.41
C ALA A 38 -4.35 -11.08 6.69
N ILE A 39 -4.92 -9.87 6.77
CA ILE A 39 -5.75 -9.44 7.90
C ILE A 39 -6.99 -10.35 8.05
N LYS A 40 -7.66 -10.74 6.97
CA LYS A 40 -8.82 -11.65 7.02
C LYS A 40 -8.44 -13.05 7.48
N LYS A 41 -7.31 -13.58 7.01
CA LYS A 41 -6.86 -14.95 7.30
C LYS A 41 -6.25 -15.08 8.69
N GLU A 42 -5.34 -14.18 9.04
CA GLU A 42 -4.51 -14.26 10.25
C GLU A 42 -5.07 -13.38 11.39
N LYS A 43 -6.13 -12.62 11.12
CA LYS A 43 -6.72 -11.61 12.02
C LYS A 43 -5.76 -10.49 12.44
N ARG A 44 -4.54 -10.50 11.93
CA ARG A 44 -3.46 -9.58 12.27
C ARG A 44 -2.50 -9.41 11.10
N PHE A 45 -2.04 -8.19 10.88
CA PHE A 45 -0.92 -7.85 10.01
C PHE A 45 -0.02 -6.84 10.72
N ALA A 46 1.28 -7.10 10.79
CA ALA A 46 2.23 -6.21 11.46
C ALA A 46 3.29 -5.74 10.46
N TYR A 47 3.48 -4.42 10.38
CA TYR A 47 4.52 -3.80 9.59
C TYR A 47 5.41 -2.95 10.52
N PRO A 48 6.66 -3.36 10.76
CA PRO A 48 7.58 -2.64 11.64
C PRO A 48 7.72 -1.17 11.25
N SER A 49 7.76 -0.28 12.25
CA SER A 49 7.85 1.18 12.06
C SER A 49 6.65 1.84 11.35
N PHE A 50 5.59 1.08 11.03
CA PHE A 50 4.33 1.62 10.51
C PHE A 50 3.17 1.34 11.46
N GLY A 51 2.96 0.07 11.84
CA GLY A 51 1.90 -0.29 12.77
C GLY A 51 1.47 -1.76 12.70
N THR A 52 0.51 -2.11 13.55
CA THR A 52 -0.16 -3.42 13.53
C THR A 52 -1.65 -3.21 13.29
N PHE A 53 -2.20 -3.95 12.33
CA PHE A 53 -3.60 -3.93 11.95
C PHE A 53 -4.24 -5.24 12.41
N THR A 54 -5.37 -5.15 13.10
CA THR A 54 -6.15 -6.33 13.54
C THR A 54 -7.63 -6.13 13.23
N VAL A 55 -8.35 -7.22 12.99
CA VAL A 55 -9.81 -7.20 12.91
C VAL A 55 -10.35 -7.31 14.33
N ARG A 56 -11.24 -6.39 14.72
CA ARG A 56 -12.01 -6.46 15.96
C ARG A 56 -13.43 -6.92 15.67
#